data_AF-A0A929FGT4-F1
#
_entry.id   AF-A0A929FGT4-F1
#
_cell.length_a   1.000
_cell.length_b   1.000
_cell.length_c   1.000
_cell.angle_alpha   90.00
_cell.angle_beta   90.00
_cell.angle_gamma   90.00
#
_symmetry.space_group_name_H-M   'P 1'
#
loop_
_entity.id
_entity.type
_entity.pdbx_description
1 polymer ?
#
loop_
_entity_poly.entity_id
_entity_poly.type
_entity_poly.pdbx_seq_one_letter_code
_entity_poly.pdbx_strand_id
1 'polypeptide(L)'
;MAQTPFWFSAQHLVRQWRSLVGTSLLFLTVGCTRTAAPELSPAPIAPEAEEMAQSDDVLLSIAKETGVDWATAEFAATGFLDGHSHPVRQLIASSDGAYLLGITDQEMVLWDVSARQLLRFFPGHPVEFGAGSVSLPPVDAAFSPNGDRIATAFYSQGLGATETLIIWNVTTGEPVAMLGDYEGCRSVAFVDQTTLVSACDVGVQVWDLQTLQKTQEFYGPEQSGRPVEALAVAPEAGVVAIADFNTYGGGAGDDSQLIRLWRLTDGGAEAIAELSGQTSDILQLEFSPNETLLVSQGAGGEAQIWDWEATQQITQLATGFSLSDPLIEVAIAPDNQTLAGDFQVGEIVSLPDGTVLRDILVPRQGPASAYEFLGAGWLAQAGGLALYPNPVVRLWVAQADGERANPQNDLLGNPDYLPIALIDNWNYPMDGPHSTIFGDDPETVAMLGVVPLEALSDAPENPEVTTEIVESRGDRRIVQITQSGLADDSVQGIRHWVELAPYGINQWKVVWAGEQYRCQSGRGHEGWGVEPCS
;
A
#
# COMPACT_ATOMS: atom_id res chain seq x y z
N MET A 1 -19.07 4.95 24.37
CA MET A 1 -18.81 3.74 23.58
C MET A 1 -17.39 3.87 23.10
N ALA A 2 -16.46 3.10 23.69
CA ALA A 2 -15.08 3.10 23.23
C ALA A 2 -15.06 2.38 21.87
N GLN A 3 -14.57 3.05 20.83
CA GLN A 3 -14.22 2.37 19.58
C GLN A 3 -13.11 1.38 19.92
N THR A 4 -13.34 0.10 19.69
CA THR A 4 -12.31 -0.93 19.73
C THR A 4 -11.29 -0.61 18.61
N PRO A 5 -9.98 -0.61 18.90
CA PRO A 5 -8.99 -0.53 17.83
C PRO A 5 -9.14 -1.77 16.94
N PHE A 6 -9.28 -1.55 15.63
CA PHE A 6 -9.15 -2.60 14.63
C PHE A 6 -7.65 -2.85 14.44
N TRP A 7 -7.24 -4.11 14.54
CA TRP A 7 -5.88 -4.56 14.29
C TRP A 7 -5.83 -5.07 12.85
N PHE A 8 -4.83 -4.63 12.09
CA PHE A 8 -4.62 -4.99 10.70
C PHE A 8 -3.45 -5.97 10.65
N SER A 9 -3.60 -7.04 9.87
CA SER A 9 -2.54 -8.01 9.60
C SER A 9 -2.05 -7.77 8.18
N ALA A 10 -0.75 -7.86 7.92
CA ALA A 10 -0.20 -7.89 6.56
C ALA A 10 0.40 -9.24 6.22
N GLN A 11 -0.04 -9.80 5.10
CA GLN A 11 0.50 -11.01 4.50
C GLN A 11 1.39 -10.66 3.32
N HIS A 12 2.69 -10.64 3.57
CA HIS A 12 3.69 -10.47 2.52
C HIS A 12 3.92 -11.80 1.81
N LEU A 13 4.04 -11.74 0.49
CA LEU A 13 4.16 -12.95 -0.33
C LEU A 13 5.57 -13.55 -0.21
N VAL A 14 5.65 -14.81 0.17
CA VAL A 14 6.89 -15.59 0.16
C VAL A 14 7.41 -15.72 -1.28
N ARG A 15 8.61 -15.18 -1.55
CA ARG A 15 9.12 -14.95 -2.91
C ARG A 15 9.62 -16.24 -3.59
N GLN A 16 9.03 -16.59 -4.74
CA GLN A 16 9.59 -17.61 -5.65
C GLN A 16 10.70 -17.04 -6.55
N TRP A 17 11.97 -17.33 -6.25
CA TRP A 17 13.06 -17.14 -7.21
C TRP A 17 13.39 -18.47 -7.91
N ARG A 18 12.82 -18.71 -9.10
CA ARG A 18 13.31 -19.79 -9.96
C ARG A 18 14.65 -19.39 -10.58
N SER A 19 15.75 -20.00 -10.15
CA SER A 19 17.03 -19.90 -10.86
C SER A 19 16.90 -20.59 -12.23
N LEU A 20 16.77 -19.83 -13.31
CA LEU A 20 16.98 -20.37 -14.67
C LEU A 20 18.48 -20.47 -14.94
N VAL A 21 19.15 -21.45 -14.32
CA VAL A 21 20.49 -21.84 -14.72
C VAL A 21 20.38 -22.92 -15.78
N GLY A 22 20.73 -22.56 -17.03
CA GLY A 22 21.15 -23.54 -18.01
C GLY A 22 20.71 -23.27 -19.44
N THR A 23 21.44 -22.43 -20.16
CA THR A 23 21.80 -22.74 -21.56
C THR A 23 23.14 -22.11 -21.91
N SER A 24 24.09 -22.96 -22.29
CA SER A 24 25.46 -22.63 -22.69
C SER A 24 25.49 -21.70 -23.91
N LEU A 25 26.11 -20.52 -23.77
CA LEU A 25 26.47 -19.68 -24.92
C LEU A 25 27.77 -20.20 -25.56
N LEU A 26 27.65 -20.75 -26.76
CA LEU A 26 28.76 -21.01 -27.67
C LEU A 26 29.29 -19.66 -28.21
N PHE A 27 30.56 -19.35 -27.94
CA PHE A 27 31.27 -18.25 -28.58
C PHE A 27 31.64 -18.62 -30.02
N LEU A 28 31.13 -17.85 -30.99
CA LEU A 28 31.66 -17.80 -32.36
C LEU A 28 32.38 -16.47 -32.55
N THR A 29 33.71 -16.51 -32.48
CA THR A 29 34.59 -15.41 -32.87
C THR A 29 34.65 -15.30 -34.39
N VAL A 30 34.32 -14.15 -34.95
CA VAL A 30 34.77 -13.74 -36.29
C VAL A 30 35.50 -12.42 -36.15
N GLY A 31 36.81 -12.47 -36.36
CA GLY A 31 37.64 -11.28 -36.48
C GLY A 31 37.67 -10.77 -37.92
N CYS A 32 37.80 -9.46 -38.07
CA CYS A 32 38.51 -8.88 -39.19
C CYS A 32 39.12 -7.52 -38.80
N THR A 33 40.35 -7.29 -39.27
CA THR A 33 41.16 -6.07 -39.12
C THR A 33 41.08 -5.29 -40.45
N ARG A 34 41.29 -3.97 -40.62
CA ARG A 34 42.45 -3.12 -40.29
C ARG A 34 42.22 -1.64 -40.77
N THR A 35 42.76 -0.67 -40.00
CA THR A 35 43.46 0.60 -40.35
C THR A 35 42.83 1.73 -41.20
N ALA A 36 42.71 2.96 -40.63
CA ALA A 36 43.59 4.15 -40.80
C ALA A 36 42.91 5.47 -40.33
N ALA A 37 43.68 6.46 -39.86
CA ALA A 37 43.27 7.76 -39.24
C ALA A 37 43.56 8.98 -40.18
N PRO A 38 43.44 10.26 -39.75
CA PRO A 38 42.39 11.01 -39.02
C PRO A 38 41.91 12.26 -39.81
N GLU A 39 40.79 12.90 -39.44
CA GLU A 39 40.51 14.31 -39.77
C GLU A 39 39.54 14.96 -38.77
N LEU A 40 39.78 16.23 -38.43
CA LEU A 40 39.11 17.01 -37.36
C LEU A 40 38.08 18.02 -37.92
N SER A 41 36.97 18.14 -37.19
CA SER A 41 36.04 19.31 -37.04
C SER A 41 34.87 19.46 -38.04
N PRO A 42 33.74 20.15 -37.70
CA PRO A 42 33.16 20.51 -36.39
C PRO A 42 31.73 19.94 -36.17
N ALA A 43 31.23 20.08 -34.94
CA ALA A 43 29.91 19.65 -34.48
C ALA A 43 28.71 20.34 -35.17
N PRO A 44 27.54 19.68 -35.17
CA PRO A 44 26.26 20.34 -34.97
C PRO A 44 25.61 19.91 -33.64
N ILE A 45 24.92 20.87 -33.03
CA ILE A 45 24.19 20.79 -31.76
C ILE A 45 22.75 20.31 -32.02
N ALA A 46 22.22 19.54 -31.04
CA ALA A 46 20.83 19.17 -30.70
C ALA A 46 20.41 17.71 -31.03
N PRO A 47 19.52 17.06 -30.22
CA PRO A 47 18.85 17.51 -28.98
C PRO A 47 19.15 16.63 -27.73
N GLU A 48 19.25 17.27 -26.57
CA GLU A 48 19.06 16.62 -25.26
C GLU A 48 17.55 16.45 -25.04
N ALA A 49 17.01 15.24 -25.27
CA ALA A 49 15.62 14.92 -24.88
C ALA A 49 15.30 13.41 -24.75
N GLU A 50 16.23 12.48 -24.98
CA GLU A 50 15.90 11.03 -24.95
C GLU A 50 16.65 10.21 -23.88
N GLU A 51 17.48 10.84 -23.04
CA GLU A 51 18.37 10.09 -22.11
C GLU A 51 17.91 10.05 -20.64
N MET A 52 16.70 10.53 -20.31
CA MET A 52 16.15 10.46 -18.94
C MET A 52 15.20 9.29 -18.69
N ALA A 53 14.70 8.61 -19.73
CA ALA A 53 13.77 7.48 -19.56
C ALA A 53 14.48 6.12 -19.37
N GLN A 54 15.82 6.08 -19.48
CA GLN A 54 16.61 4.84 -19.38
C GLN A 54 17.32 4.65 -18.04
N SER A 55 17.36 5.64 -17.14
CA SER A 55 18.02 5.50 -15.84
C SER A 55 17.20 4.66 -14.85
N ASP A 56 15.87 4.78 -14.89
CA ASP A 56 15.01 4.23 -13.83
C ASP A 56 14.76 2.72 -14.03
N ASP A 57 14.67 2.25 -15.28
CA ASP A 57 14.65 0.82 -15.64
C ASP A 57 15.98 0.11 -15.29
N VAL A 58 17.10 0.86 -15.33
CA VAL A 58 18.42 0.35 -14.96
C VAL A 58 18.55 0.24 -13.43
N LEU A 59 17.96 1.15 -12.65
CA LEU A 59 18.01 1.10 -11.19
C LEU A 59 17.21 -0.08 -10.60
N LEU A 60 16.06 -0.44 -11.20
CA LEU A 60 15.30 -1.63 -10.80
C LEU A 60 15.99 -2.95 -11.20
N SER A 61 16.81 -2.95 -12.24
CA SER A 61 17.57 -4.13 -12.68
C SER A 61 18.90 -4.31 -11.95
N ILE A 62 19.57 -3.24 -11.52
CA ILE A 62 20.78 -3.32 -10.68
C ILE A 62 20.44 -3.82 -9.26
N ALA A 63 19.28 -3.45 -8.71
CA ALA A 63 18.80 -4.00 -7.45
C ALA A 63 18.43 -5.50 -7.51
N LYS A 64 18.32 -6.09 -8.71
CA LYS A 64 17.99 -7.51 -8.91
C LYS A 64 19.21 -8.45 -8.85
N GLU A 65 20.45 -7.94 -8.87
CA GLU A 65 21.65 -8.80 -8.93
C GLU A 65 22.69 -8.61 -7.80
N THR A 66 22.53 -7.65 -6.91
CA THR A 66 23.45 -7.48 -5.77
C THR A 66 22.70 -7.23 -4.49
N GLY A 67 22.88 -8.11 -3.49
CA GLY A 67 22.42 -7.86 -2.12
C GLY A 67 23.01 -6.55 -1.64
N VAL A 68 22.16 -5.56 -1.42
CA VAL A 68 22.58 -4.28 -0.85
C VAL A 68 22.86 -4.53 0.63
N ASP A 69 24.04 -4.14 1.08
CA ASP A 69 24.35 -4.16 2.51
C ASP A 69 23.68 -2.94 3.18
N TRP A 70 22.49 -3.17 3.73
CA TRP A 70 21.73 -2.16 4.46
C TRP A 70 22.49 -1.55 5.64
N ALA A 71 23.50 -2.23 6.19
CA ALA A 71 24.34 -1.68 7.26
C ALA A 71 25.21 -0.52 6.76
N THR A 72 25.64 -0.57 5.49
CA THR A 72 26.61 0.40 4.92
C THR A 72 26.04 1.33 3.86
N ALA A 73 24.89 1.01 3.27
CA ALA A 73 24.29 1.79 2.19
C ALA A 73 23.97 3.27 2.56
N GLU A 74 24.07 4.17 1.58
CA GLU A 74 23.48 5.50 1.70
C GLU A 74 21.96 5.40 1.51
N PHE A 75 21.21 6.02 2.42
CA PHE A 75 19.75 5.99 2.44
C PHE A 75 19.23 7.36 1.99
N ALA A 76 18.71 7.43 0.78
CA ALA A 76 18.20 8.66 0.21
C ALA A 76 16.71 8.50 -0.12
N ALA A 77 15.90 9.49 0.27
CA ALA A 77 14.54 9.61 -0.23
C ALA A 77 14.63 10.00 -1.71
N THR A 78 14.15 9.13 -2.59
CA THR A 78 14.27 9.31 -4.05
C THR A 78 12.97 9.78 -4.69
N GLY A 79 11.83 9.61 -4.00
CA GLY A 79 10.51 10.02 -4.47
C GLY A 79 9.41 9.77 -3.44
N PHE A 80 8.18 10.10 -3.84
CA PHE A 80 6.99 9.95 -3.03
C PHE A 80 5.86 9.36 -3.88
N LEU A 81 4.94 8.64 -3.23
CA LEU A 81 3.67 8.22 -3.80
C LEU A 81 2.55 8.98 -3.09
N ASP A 82 1.67 9.61 -3.86
CA ASP A 82 0.61 10.49 -3.39
C ASP A 82 -0.77 10.06 -3.91
N GLY A 83 -1.77 10.92 -3.73
CA GLY A 83 -3.16 10.72 -4.17
C GLY A 83 -4.06 10.00 -3.17
N HIS A 84 -3.48 9.41 -2.11
CA HIS A 84 -4.24 8.91 -0.98
C HIS A 84 -4.58 10.05 0.01
N SER A 85 -5.68 9.83 0.70
CA SER A 85 -6.43 10.82 1.47
C SER A 85 -6.37 10.60 2.97
N HIS A 86 -6.12 9.36 3.36
CA HIS A 86 -6.12 8.90 4.74
C HIS A 86 -4.76 8.29 5.08
N PRO A 87 -4.38 8.27 6.37
CA PRO A 87 -3.17 7.59 6.81
C PRO A 87 -3.13 6.15 6.29
N VAL A 88 -2.04 5.79 5.61
CA VAL A 88 -1.79 4.42 5.19
C VAL A 88 -1.42 3.61 6.43
N ARG A 89 -2.21 2.58 6.72
CA ARG A 89 -2.05 1.69 7.86
C ARG A 89 -1.24 0.46 7.51
N GLN A 90 -1.20 0.12 6.22
CA GLN A 90 -0.57 -1.09 5.72
C GLN A 90 -0.05 -0.88 4.31
N LEU A 91 1.15 -1.38 4.04
CA LEU A 91 1.78 -1.39 2.73
C LEU A 91 2.11 -2.82 2.32
N ILE A 92 1.70 -3.22 1.11
CA ILE A 92 1.95 -4.57 0.60
C ILE A 92 2.49 -4.46 -0.82
N ALA A 93 3.66 -5.04 -1.09
CA ALA A 93 4.27 -5.07 -2.41
C ALA A 93 3.83 -6.29 -3.22
N SER A 94 3.80 -6.15 -4.55
CA SER A 94 3.81 -7.30 -5.44
C SER A 94 5.15 -8.05 -5.33
N SER A 95 5.16 -9.33 -5.69
CA SER A 95 6.35 -10.19 -5.57
C SER A 95 7.58 -9.68 -6.34
N ASP A 96 7.34 -8.95 -7.44
CA ASP A 96 8.36 -8.31 -8.26
C ASP A 96 8.70 -6.87 -7.83
N GLY A 97 7.99 -6.32 -6.84
CA GLY A 97 8.15 -4.95 -6.36
C GLY A 97 7.65 -3.87 -7.32
N ALA A 98 6.99 -4.24 -8.42
CA ALA A 98 6.50 -3.29 -9.41
C ALA A 98 5.29 -2.49 -8.90
N TYR A 99 4.44 -3.13 -8.10
CA TYR A 99 3.26 -2.53 -7.53
C TYR A 99 3.35 -2.44 -6.01
N LEU A 100 2.75 -1.38 -5.46
CA LEU A 100 2.56 -1.20 -4.04
C LEU A 100 1.07 -0.94 -3.78
N LEU A 101 0.47 -1.75 -2.92
CA LEU A 101 -0.87 -1.55 -2.39
C LEU A 101 -0.77 -0.88 -1.03
N GLY A 102 -1.47 0.24 -0.86
CA GLY A 102 -1.67 0.88 0.43
C GLY A 102 -3.09 0.72 0.90
N ILE A 103 -3.26 0.27 2.13
CA ILE A 103 -4.57 0.20 2.80
C ILE A 103 -4.62 1.30 3.83
N THR A 104 -5.68 2.10 3.78
CA THR A 104 -5.95 3.18 4.72
C THR A 104 -7.23 2.89 5.49
N ASP A 105 -7.63 3.80 6.37
CA ASP A 105 -8.94 3.75 7.05
C ASP A 105 -10.16 3.78 6.13
N GLN A 106 -10.02 4.16 4.86
CA GLN A 106 -11.18 4.36 3.99
C GLN A 106 -10.99 3.87 2.55
N GLU A 107 -9.77 3.51 2.16
CA GLU A 107 -9.46 3.21 0.77
C GLU A 107 -8.30 2.24 0.65
N MET A 108 -8.32 1.51 -0.45
CA MET A 108 -7.18 0.77 -0.97
C MET A 108 -6.65 1.48 -2.21
N VAL A 109 -5.36 1.75 -2.26
CA VAL A 109 -4.71 2.52 -3.33
C VAL A 109 -3.57 1.72 -3.92
N LEU A 110 -3.51 1.66 -5.24
CA LEU A 110 -2.46 0.96 -5.98
C LEU A 110 -1.54 1.96 -6.68
N TRP A 111 -0.24 1.79 -6.49
CA TRP A 111 0.78 2.54 -7.21
C TRP A 111 1.65 1.64 -8.07
N ASP A 112 2.08 2.17 -9.21
CA ASP A 112 3.29 1.74 -9.90
C ASP A 112 4.47 2.41 -9.22
N VAL A 113 5.36 1.58 -8.66
CA VAL A 113 6.52 2.02 -7.89
C VAL A 113 7.51 2.77 -8.78
N SER A 114 7.80 2.21 -9.96
CA SER A 114 8.82 2.72 -10.87
C SER A 114 8.40 4.04 -11.51
N ALA A 115 7.16 4.11 -11.96
CA ALA A 115 6.57 5.30 -12.56
C ALA A 115 6.16 6.35 -11.50
N ARG A 116 6.12 5.95 -10.22
CA ARG A 116 5.64 6.78 -9.08
C ARG A 116 4.22 7.29 -9.30
N GLN A 117 3.39 6.44 -9.88
CA GLN A 117 2.07 6.82 -10.33
C GLN A 117 1.01 6.05 -9.55
N LEU A 118 0.05 6.79 -9.00
CA LEU A 118 -1.23 6.21 -8.60
C LEU A 118 -1.90 5.64 -9.86
N LEU A 119 -2.14 4.33 -9.83
CA LEU A 119 -2.82 3.60 -10.90
C LEU A 119 -4.32 3.62 -10.68
N ARG A 120 -4.78 3.26 -9.47
CA ARG A 120 -6.22 3.19 -9.16
C ARG A 120 -6.53 2.99 -7.68
N PHE A 121 -7.82 3.13 -7.37
CA PHE A 121 -8.41 2.74 -6.09
C PHE A 121 -9.29 1.50 -6.22
N PHE A 122 -9.28 0.66 -5.19
CA PHE A 122 -10.28 -0.40 -5.03
C PHE A 122 -11.37 0.08 -4.08
N PRO A 123 -12.65 -0.17 -4.40
CA PRO A 123 -13.76 0.31 -3.58
C PRO A 123 -13.75 -0.31 -2.18
N GLY A 124 -13.13 -1.48 -1.97
CA GLY A 124 -13.16 -2.21 -0.69
C GLY A 124 -14.33 -3.18 -0.62
N HIS A 125 -14.72 -3.59 0.59
CA HIS A 125 -15.78 -4.54 0.85
C HIS A 125 -17.15 -3.86 1.02
N PRO A 126 -18.17 -4.23 0.23
CA PRO A 126 -19.52 -3.68 0.37
C PRO A 126 -20.18 -4.20 1.65
N VAL A 127 -20.71 -3.27 2.43
CA VAL A 127 -21.45 -3.50 3.67
C VAL A 127 -22.84 -2.88 3.52
N GLU A 128 -23.88 -3.66 3.80
CA GLU A 128 -25.25 -3.16 3.81
C GLU A 128 -25.62 -2.60 5.19
N PHE A 129 -26.20 -1.39 5.23
CA PHE A 129 -26.69 -0.78 6.46
C PHE A 129 -28.04 -0.09 6.22
N GLY A 130 -29.12 -0.69 6.74
CA GLY A 130 -30.47 -0.17 6.57
C GLY A 130 -30.92 -0.16 5.10
N ALA A 131 -31.06 1.03 4.51
CA ALA A 131 -31.48 1.22 3.11
C ALA A 131 -30.32 1.60 2.17
N GLY A 132 -29.07 1.59 2.64
CA GLY A 132 -27.88 1.96 1.87
C GLY A 132 -26.79 0.89 1.92
N SER A 133 -25.79 1.05 1.04
CA SER A 133 -24.55 0.27 1.04
C SER A 133 -23.36 1.23 1.10
N VAL A 134 -22.37 0.89 1.92
CA VAL A 134 -21.10 1.60 2.03
C VAL A 134 -19.99 0.60 1.78
N SER A 135 -18.91 1.04 1.15
CA SER A 135 -17.73 0.21 0.95
C SER A 135 -16.69 0.54 2.00
N LEU A 136 -16.15 -0.47 2.68
CA LEU A 136 -15.18 -0.33 3.76
C LEU A 136 -13.84 -0.98 3.36
N PRO A 137 -12.70 -0.46 3.85
CA PRO A 137 -11.42 -1.08 3.56
C PRO A 137 -11.33 -2.48 4.21
N PRO A 138 -10.49 -3.37 3.66
CA PRO A 138 -10.22 -4.66 4.26
C PRO A 138 -9.34 -4.54 5.51
N VAL A 139 -9.31 -5.61 6.31
CA VAL A 139 -8.43 -5.74 7.49
C VAL A 139 -7.10 -6.42 7.16
N ASP A 140 -7.02 -7.10 6.02
CA ASP A 140 -5.81 -7.71 5.48
C ASP A 140 -5.93 -7.84 3.95
N ALA A 141 -4.80 -7.89 3.26
CA ALA A 141 -4.73 -8.19 1.84
C ALA A 141 -3.41 -8.90 1.47
N ALA A 142 -3.43 -9.62 0.36
CA ALA A 142 -2.26 -10.28 -0.21
C ALA A 142 -2.28 -10.18 -1.74
N PHE A 143 -1.13 -9.98 -2.38
CA PHE A 143 -1.00 -10.19 -3.82
C PHE A 143 -0.97 -11.68 -4.16
N SER A 144 -1.41 -12.06 -5.35
CA SER A 144 -1.10 -13.40 -5.90
C SER A 144 0.38 -13.50 -6.26
N PRO A 145 0.97 -14.71 -6.38
CA PRO A 145 2.42 -14.84 -6.59
C PRO A 145 2.96 -14.19 -7.88
N ASN A 146 2.10 -13.93 -8.86
CA ASN A 146 2.42 -13.30 -10.15
C ASN A 146 2.02 -11.81 -10.18
N GLY A 147 1.47 -11.28 -9.08
CA GLY A 147 1.07 -9.88 -8.94
C GLY A 147 -0.16 -9.47 -9.77
N ASP A 148 -0.91 -10.41 -10.35
CA ASP A 148 -2.05 -10.07 -11.22
C ASP A 148 -3.40 -10.05 -10.48
N ARG A 149 -3.45 -10.54 -9.23
CA ARG A 149 -4.59 -10.48 -8.32
C ARG A 149 -4.20 -9.94 -6.96
N ILE A 150 -5.19 -9.39 -6.26
CA ILE A 150 -5.14 -9.10 -4.82
C ILE A 150 -6.29 -9.87 -4.18
N ALA A 151 -6.04 -10.56 -3.07
CA ALA A 151 -7.09 -11.07 -2.19
C ALA A 151 -7.21 -10.11 -1.00
N THR A 152 -8.44 -9.80 -0.59
CA THR A 152 -8.72 -8.96 0.58
C THR A 152 -9.64 -9.68 1.54
N ALA A 153 -9.42 -9.49 2.84
CA ALA A 153 -10.26 -10.01 3.91
C ALA A 153 -10.95 -8.89 4.68
N PHE A 154 -12.20 -9.13 5.09
CA PHE A 154 -12.97 -8.17 5.87
C PHE A 154 -13.55 -8.78 7.14
N TYR A 155 -13.36 -8.04 8.23
CA TYR A 155 -13.97 -8.30 9.52
C TYR A 155 -14.45 -6.99 10.15
N SER A 156 -15.66 -7.00 10.72
CA SER A 156 -16.12 -5.91 11.58
C SER A 156 -17.07 -6.40 12.67
N GLN A 157 -16.97 -5.79 13.84
CA GLN A 157 -17.85 -6.13 14.97
C GLN A 157 -19.25 -5.56 14.74
N GLY A 158 -20.22 -6.43 14.48
CA GLY A 158 -21.63 -6.06 14.33
C GLY A 158 -21.99 -5.46 12.97
N LEU A 159 -21.05 -5.42 12.03
CA LEU A 159 -21.28 -5.13 10.61
C LEU A 159 -20.77 -6.32 9.80
N GLY A 160 -21.67 -6.97 9.07
CA GLY A 160 -21.30 -8.00 8.10
C GLY A 160 -21.18 -7.38 6.73
N ALA A 161 -20.01 -7.50 6.10
CA ALA A 161 -19.96 -7.33 4.64
C ALA A 161 -20.81 -8.42 3.98
N THR A 162 -21.34 -8.13 2.80
CA THR A 162 -22.02 -9.15 2.01
C THR A 162 -21.05 -10.26 1.59
N GLU A 163 -19.76 -9.92 1.47
CA GLU A 163 -18.69 -10.81 1.03
C GLU A 163 -17.44 -10.52 1.87
N THR A 164 -16.92 -11.54 2.56
CA THR A 164 -15.82 -11.38 3.53
C THR A 164 -14.45 -11.57 2.91
N LEU A 165 -14.38 -12.19 1.73
CA LEU A 165 -13.18 -12.27 0.90
C LEU A 165 -13.49 -11.76 -0.51
N ILE A 166 -12.64 -10.89 -1.05
CA ILE A 166 -12.76 -10.45 -2.44
C ILE A 166 -11.43 -10.67 -3.15
N ILE A 167 -11.49 -11.26 -4.35
CA ILE A 167 -10.34 -11.37 -5.24
C ILE A 167 -10.49 -10.31 -6.31
N TRP A 168 -9.52 -9.42 -6.41
CA TRP A 168 -9.48 -8.31 -7.35
C TRP A 168 -8.53 -8.60 -8.50
N ASN A 169 -8.85 -8.12 -9.69
CA ASN A 169 -7.88 -7.99 -10.77
C ASN A 169 -7.05 -6.72 -10.54
N VAL A 170 -5.71 -6.85 -10.51
CA VAL A 170 -4.81 -5.72 -10.24
C VAL A 170 -4.89 -4.65 -11.34
N THR A 171 -4.96 -5.08 -12.60
CA THR A 171 -5.00 -4.19 -13.76
C THR A 171 -6.34 -3.48 -13.88
N THR A 172 -7.44 -4.21 -13.83
CA THR A 172 -8.78 -3.63 -14.10
C THR A 172 -9.41 -3.04 -12.85
N GLY A 173 -9.06 -3.53 -11.65
CA GLY A 173 -9.70 -3.15 -10.40
C GLY A 173 -10.98 -3.88 -10.07
N GLU A 174 -11.40 -4.78 -10.94
CA GLU A 174 -12.71 -5.41 -10.83
C GLU A 174 -12.61 -6.64 -9.94
N PRO A 175 -13.65 -6.93 -9.13
CA PRO A 175 -13.72 -8.19 -8.41
C PRO A 175 -13.86 -9.34 -9.41
N VAL A 176 -12.91 -10.28 -9.40
CA VAL A 176 -12.96 -11.51 -10.21
C VAL A 176 -13.68 -12.63 -9.49
N ALA A 177 -13.68 -12.60 -8.15
CA ALA A 177 -14.42 -13.53 -7.31
C ALA A 177 -14.75 -12.85 -5.98
N MET A 178 -15.88 -13.25 -5.42
CA MET A 178 -16.29 -12.93 -4.06
C MET A 178 -16.48 -14.28 -3.36
N LEU A 179 -15.78 -14.45 -2.24
CA LEU A 179 -15.67 -15.70 -1.51
C LEU A 179 -16.01 -15.44 -0.04
N GLY A 180 -16.35 -16.52 0.68
CA GLY A 180 -16.75 -16.43 2.08
C GLY A 180 -18.20 -15.94 2.24
N ASP A 181 -18.90 -16.49 3.22
CA ASP A 181 -20.23 -16.00 3.61
C ASP A 181 -20.08 -14.82 4.61
N TYR A 182 -21.12 -14.51 5.39
CA TYR A 182 -21.09 -13.48 6.45
C TYR A 182 -20.16 -13.79 7.66
N GLU A 183 -19.23 -14.72 7.49
CA GLU A 183 -18.23 -15.13 8.49
C GLU A 183 -17.02 -14.21 8.34
N GLY A 184 -16.87 -13.24 9.24
CA GLY A 184 -15.81 -12.23 9.12
C GLY A 184 -14.43 -12.87 9.10
N CYS A 185 -13.59 -12.44 8.17
CA CYS A 185 -12.23 -12.94 7.96
C CYS A 185 -11.21 -11.87 8.36
N ARG A 186 -10.21 -12.26 9.15
CA ARG A 186 -9.17 -11.37 9.68
C ARG A 186 -7.88 -11.40 8.90
N SER A 187 -7.58 -12.53 8.24
CA SER A 187 -6.36 -12.66 7.45
C SER A 187 -6.56 -13.52 6.21
N VAL A 188 -5.75 -13.26 5.19
CA VAL A 188 -5.80 -13.95 3.89
C VAL A 188 -4.42 -14.05 3.25
N ALA A 189 -4.07 -15.22 2.72
CA ALA A 189 -2.79 -15.45 2.06
C ALA A 189 -2.93 -16.40 0.86
N PHE A 190 -2.13 -16.18 -0.18
CA PHE A 190 -1.99 -17.13 -1.29
C PHE A 190 -0.97 -18.21 -0.92
N VAL A 191 -1.33 -19.48 -1.14
CA VAL A 191 -0.36 -20.59 -1.14
C VAL A 191 0.27 -20.70 -2.52
N ASP A 192 -0.54 -20.57 -3.56
CA ASP A 192 -0.10 -20.58 -4.95
C ASP A 192 -1.09 -19.77 -5.81
N GLN A 193 -1.02 -19.87 -7.14
CA GLN A 193 -1.93 -19.15 -8.05
C GLN A 193 -3.39 -19.59 -8.00
N THR A 194 -3.64 -20.75 -7.41
CA THR A 194 -4.90 -21.48 -7.44
C THR A 194 -5.43 -21.77 -6.04
N THR A 195 -4.61 -21.60 -5.02
CA THR A 195 -4.94 -21.93 -3.63
C THR A 195 -4.82 -20.70 -2.74
N LEU A 196 -5.90 -20.37 -2.04
CA LEU A 196 -5.96 -19.29 -1.06
C LEU A 196 -6.28 -19.88 0.33
N VAL A 197 -5.69 -19.32 1.37
CA VAL A 197 -5.99 -19.64 2.76
C VAL A 197 -6.50 -18.38 3.46
N SER A 198 -7.57 -18.51 4.24
CA SER A 198 -8.15 -17.40 4.99
C SER A 198 -8.43 -17.79 6.44
N ALA A 199 -8.21 -16.85 7.36
CA ALA A 199 -8.54 -16.98 8.78
C ALA A 199 -9.87 -16.26 9.06
N CYS A 200 -10.93 -17.01 9.35
CA CYS A 200 -12.27 -16.46 9.59
C CYS A 200 -12.81 -16.87 10.96
N ASP A 201 -13.95 -16.29 11.37
CA ASP A 201 -14.57 -16.59 12.68
C ASP A 201 -14.87 -18.09 12.90
N VAL A 202 -14.99 -18.88 11.82
CA VAL A 202 -15.20 -20.34 11.87
C VAL A 202 -13.93 -21.17 11.66
N GLY A 203 -12.76 -20.55 11.75
CA GLY A 203 -11.47 -21.22 11.61
C GLY A 203 -10.75 -20.90 10.31
N VAL A 204 -9.80 -21.75 9.96
CA VAL A 204 -8.99 -21.59 8.74
C VAL A 204 -9.67 -22.30 7.58
N GLN A 205 -9.90 -21.56 6.50
CA GLN A 205 -10.54 -22.06 5.28
C GLN A 205 -9.52 -22.06 4.13
N VAL A 206 -9.55 -23.12 3.32
CA VAL A 206 -8.73 -23.25 2.11
C VAL A 206 -9.64 -23.26 0.90
N TRP A 207 -9.31 -22.43 -0.08
CA TRP A 207 -10.11 -22.17 -1.27
C TRP A 207 -9.35 -22.55 -2.52
N ASP A 208 -10.05 -23.22 -3.45
CA ASP A 208 -9.59 -23.39 -4.81
C ASP A 208 -10.15 -22.26 -5.68
N LEU A 209 -9.26 -21.44 -6.23
CA LEU A 209 -9.57 -20.25 -7.02
C LEU A 209 -9.94 -20.56 -8.48
N GLN A 210 -9.77 -21.80 -8.95
CA GLN A 210 -10.26 -22.20 -10.27
C GLN A 210 -11.74 -22.54 -10.23
N THR A 211 -12.17 -23.21 -9.16
CA THR A 211 -13.55 -23.65 -8.92
C THR A 211 -14.33 -22.66 -8.07
N LEU A 212 -13.64 -21.74 -7.38
CA LEU A 212 -14.19 -20.79 -6.42
C LEU A 212 -14.94 -21.49 -5.28
N GLN A 213 -14.41 -22.61 -4.81
CA GLN A 213 -15.02 -23.42 -3.75
C GLN A 213 -14.06 -23.62 -2.58
N LYS A 214 -14.62 -23.63 -1.37
CA LYS A 214 -13.91 -24.06 -0.17
C LYS A 214 -13.62 -25.56 -0.27
N THR A 215 -12.35 -25.93 -0.27
CA THR A 215 -11.89 -27.33 -0.38
C THR A 215 -11.56 -27.94 0.96
N GLN A 216 -11.13 -27.13 1.93
CA GLN A 216 -10.79 -27.58 3.28
C GLN A 216 -11.20 -26.56 4.34
N GLU A 217 -11.43 -27.04 5.55
CA GLU A 217 -11.61 -26.23 6.75
C GLU A 217 -10.96 -26.95 7.93
N PHE A 218 -10.17 -26.23 8.73
CA PHE A 218 -9.53 -26.77 9.93
C PHE A 218 -9.44 -25.69 11.01
N TYR A 219 -9.11 -26.11 12.23
CA TYR A 219 -8.99 -25.21 13.38
C TYR A 219 -10.24 -24.34 13.61
N GLY A 220 -11.42 -24.94 13.45
CA GLY A 220 -12.71 -24.27 13.66
C GLY A 220 -13.13 -24.19 15.14
N PRO A 221 -14.34 -23.68 15.42
CA PRO A 221 -14.84 -23.43 16.78
C PRO A 221 -14.88 -24.67 17.68
N GLU A 222 -14.99 -25.88 17.10
CA GLU A 222 -14.96 -27.12 17.87
C GLU A 222 -13.57 -27.47 18.40
N GLN A 223 -12.49 -26.95 17.79
CA GLN A 223 -11.11 -27.22 18.17
C GLN A 223 -10.57 -26.18 19.16
N SER A 224 -10.72 -24.88 18.86
CA SER A 224 -10.19 -23.79 19.69
C SER A 224 -11.28 -23.03 20.47
N GLY A 225 -12.50 -23.00 19.95
CA GLY A 225 -13.57 -22.11 20.45
C GLY A 225 -13.29 -20.62 20.21
N ARG A 226 -12.26 -20.27 19.43
CA ARG A 226 -11.78 -18.89 19.24
C ARG A 226 -11.48 -18.60 17.76
N PRO A 227 -11.73 -17.37 17.29
CA PRO A 227 -11.26 -16.94 15.98
C PRO A 227 -9.73 -16.93 15.90
N VAL A 228 -9.21 -17.10 14.68
CA VAL A 228 -7.79 -16.89 14.37
C VAL A 228 -7.55 -15.40 14.11
N GLU A 229 -6.56 -14.81 14.78
CA GLU A 229 -6.18 -13.41 14.64
C GLU A 229 -5.15 -13.22 13.52
N ALA A 230 -4.07 -14.00 13.57
CA ALA A 230 -2.97 -13.92 12.62
C ALA A 230 -2.80 -15.26 11.90
N LEU A 231 -2.47 -15.19 10.61
CA LEU A 231 -2.17 -16.33 9.77
C LEU A 231 -0.88 -16.04 9.01
N ALA A 232 -0.07 -17.04 8.65
CA ALA A 232 1.03 -16.91 7.70
C ALA A 232 1.21 -18.20 6.92
N VAL A 233 1.63 -18.12 5.66
CA VAL A 233 1.83 -19.28 4.79
C VAL A 233 3.29 -19.39 4.36
N ALA A 234 3.86 -20.57 4.54
CA ALA A 234 5.11 -21.03 3.93
C ALA A 234 4.74 -21.97 2.76
N PRO A 235 4.56 -21.44 1.54
CA PRO A 235 3.97 -22.18 0.43
C PRO A 235 4.81 -23.36 -0.06
N GLU A 236 6.14 -23.26 -0.12
CA GLU A 236 7.01 -24.34 -0.57
C GLU A 236 7.08 -25.49 0.45
N ALA A 237 7.03 -25.17 1.75
CA ALA A 237 6.91 -26.13 2.84
C ALA A 237 5.49 -26.70 2.97
N GLY A 238 4.49 -26.04 2.38
CA GLY A 238 3.07 -26.35 2.53
C GLY A 238 2.59 -26.17 3.98
N VAL A 239 3.11 -25.16 4.68
CA VAL A 239 2.83 -24.92 6.11
C VAL A 239 2.04 -23.63 6.30
N VAL A 240 1.10 -23.65 7.24
CA VAL A 240 0.34 -22.50 7.72
C VAL A 240 0.64 -22.31 9.20
N ALA A 241 1.08 -21.11 9.58
CA ALA A 241 1.18 -20.68 10.96
C ALA A 241 -0.07 -19.89 11.33
N ILE A 242 -0.61 -20.09 12.54
CA ILE A 242 -1.76 -19.35 13.05
C ILE A 242 -1.57 -18.96 14.52
N ALA A 243 -2.22 -17.86 14.92
CA ALA A 243 -2.36 -17.46 16.31
C ALA A 243 -3.81 -17.05 16.63
N ASP A 244 -4.26 -17.34 17.85
CA ASP A 244 -5.63 -17.11 18.29
C ASP A 244 -5.91 -15.65 18.66
N PHE A 245 -7.15 -15.23 18.48
CA PHE A 245 -7.62 -13.96 19.02
C PHE A 245 -7.73 -13.98 20.56
N ASN A 246 -7.25 -12.91 21.19
CA ASN A 246 -7.45 -12.69 22.62
C ASN A 246 -8.89 -12.25 22.91
N THR A 247 -9.60 -13.00 23.74
CA THR A 247 -10.86 -12.54 24.32
C THR A 247 -10.60 -11.64 25.53
N TYR A 248 -10.91 -10.34 25.42
CA TYR A 248 -10.73 -9.32 26.46
C TYR A 248 -10.86 -9.87 27.90
N GLY A 249 -9.74 -9.90 28.61
CA GLY A 249 -9.68 -10.31 30.02
C GLY A 249 -8.97 -11.64 30.28
N GLY A 250 -8.34 -12.27 29.28
CA GLY A 250 -7.45 -13.42 29.47
C GLY A 250 -8.16 -14.61 30.12
N GLY A 251 -9.31 -14.99 29.56
CA GLY A 251 -10.11 -16.11 30.06
C GLY A 251 -9.30 -17.43 30.10
N ALA A 252 -9.76 -18.40 30.89
CA ALA A 252 -9.12 -19.72 30.93
C ALA A 252 -9.05 -20.35 29.51
N GLY A 253 -7.85 -20.73 29.07
CA GLY A 253 -7.58 -21.21 27.70
C GLY A 253 -7.27 -20.09 26.69
N ASP A 254 -6.62 -19.01 27.12
CA ASP A 254 -6.12 -17.95 26.24
C ASP A 254 -4.76 -18.33 25.66
N ASP A 255 -4.77 -18.81 24.41
CA ASP A 255 -3.58 -19.26 23.68
C ASP A 255 -3.17 -18.23 22.61
N SER A 256 -3.60 -16.96 22.74
CA SER A 256 -3.29 -15.85 21.83
C SER A 256 -1.79 -15.54 21.68
N GLN A 257 -0.96 -16.12 22.53
CA GLN A 257 0.50 -15.98 22.56
C GLN A 257 1.22 -17.20 21.98
N LEU A 258 0.46 -18.21 21.54
CA LEU A 258 0.96 -19.46 20.98
C LEU A 258 0.85 -19.40 19.46
N ILE A 259 1.90 -19.83 18.78
CA ILE A 259 1.87 -20.05 17.33
C ILE A 259 1.62 -21.53 17.10
N ARG A 260 0.61 -21.87 16.30
CA ARG A 260 0.30 -23.25 15.91
C ARG A 260 0.66 -23.44 14.44
N LEU A 261 1.42 -24.49 14.13
CA LEU A 261 1.84 -24.81 12.78
C LEU A 261 1.06 -26.00 12.24
N TRP A 262 0.56 -25.87 11.03
CA TRP A 262 -0.24 -26.86 10.32
C TRP A 262 0.36 -27.14 8.95
N ARG A 263 0.46 -28.41 8.56
CA ARG A 263 0.83 -28.80 7.20
C ARG A 263 -0.43 -29.04 6.38
N LEU A 264 -0.55 -28.37 5.24
CA LEU A 264 -1.60 -28.63 4.26
C LEU A 264 -1.32 -29.96 3.56
N THR A 265 -2.34 -30.80 3.46
CA THR A 265 -2.26 -32.12 2.82
C THR A 265 -3.43 -32.31 1.86
N ASP A 266 -3.35 -33.33 1.00
CA ASP A 266 -4.44 -33.73 0.13
C ASP A 266 -5.62 -34.27 0.96
N GLY A 267 -6.56 -33.37 1.32
CA GLY A 267 -7.79 -33.71 2.05
C GLY A 267 -7.93 -33.11 3.45
N GLY A 268 -7.02 -32.24 3.88
CA GLY A 268 -7.12 -31.50 5.14
C GLY A 268 -5.79 -30.91 5.59
N ALA A 269 -5.70 -30.58 6.88
CA ALA A 269 -4.49 -30.07 7.50
C ALA A 269 -4.11 -30.89 8.73
N GLU A 270 -2.80 -31.06 8.96
CA GLU A 270 -2.25 -31.77 10.12
C GLU A 270 -1.47 -30.81 11.01
N ALA A 271 -1.74 -30.80 12.32
CA ALA A 271 -0.95 -30.03 13.27
C ALA A 271 0.46 -30.64 13.39
N ILE A 272 1.50 -29.83 13.21
CA ILE A 272 2.90 -30.30 13.18
C ILE A 272 3.75 -29.80 14.35
N ALA A 273 3.48 -28.60 14.87
CA ALA A 273 4.23 -28.03 15.98
C ALA A 273 3.48 -26.86 16.64
N GLU A 274 3.95 -26.49 17.83
CA GLU A 274 3.55 -25.28 18.54
C GLU A 274 4.81 -24.51 18.94
N LEU A 275 4.82 -23.19 18.74
CA LEU A 275 5.88 -22.31 19.20
C LEU A 275 5.35 -21.48 20.37
N SER A 276 6.01 -21.59 21.51
CA SER A 276 5.64 -20.92 22.76
C SER A 276 6.83 -20.12 23.30
N GLY A 277 6.55 -19.00 23.96
CA GLY A 277 7.58 -18.10 24.50
C GLY A 277 7.23 -16.62 24.37
N GLN A 278 6.31 -16.27 23.47
CA GLN A 278 5.79 -14.91 23.37
C GLN A 278 4.93 -14.54 24.57
N THR A 279 5.04 -13.28 24.99
CA THR A 279 4.46 -12.77 26.25
C THR A 279 3.25 -11.88 26.06
N SER A 280 3.06 -11.32 24.87
CA SER A 280 1.85 -10.62 24.47
C SER A 280 1.09 -11.42 23.41
N ASP A 281 -0.16 -11.03 23.21
CA ASP A 281 -0.99 -11.52 22.11
C ASP A 281 -0.29 -11.28 20.78
N ILE A 282 -0.31 -12.28 19.91
CA ILE A 282 0.24 -12.20 18.55
C ILE A 282 -0.81 -11.54 17.67
N LEU A 283 -0.40 -10.47 17.00
CA LEU A 283 -1.23 -9.72 16.06
C LEU A 283 -0.84 -9.97 14.60
N GLN A 284 0.41 -10.37 14.35
CA GLN A 284 0.90 -10.63 13.00
C GLN A 284 1.89 -11.79 12.99
N LEU A 285 1.88 -12.53 11.88
CA LEU A 285 2.80 -13.61 11.57
C LEU A 285 3.31 -13.44 10.14
N GLU A 286 4.60 -13.70 9.92
CA GLU A 286 5.19 -13.66 8.58
C GLU A 286 6.35 -14.65 8.47
N PHE A 287 6.35 -15.49 7.44
CA PHE A 287 7.51 -16.32 7.12
C PHE A 287 8.54 -15.49 6.35
N SER A 288 9.82 -15.70 6.64
CA SER A 288 10.89 -15.17 5.79
C SER A 288 10.73 -15.65 4.35
N PRO A 289 11.15 -14.87 3.32
CA PRO A 289 11.02 -15.26 1.92
C PRO A 289 11.61 -16.63 1.53
N ASN A 290 12.60 -17.15 2.27
CA ASN A 290 13.18 -18.48 2.07
C ASN A 290 12.56 -19.58 2.96
N GLU A 291 11.50 -19.25 3.69
CA GLU A 291 10.74 -20.12 4.61
C GLU A 291 11.56 -20.76 5.74
N THR A 292 12.75 -20.25 6.05
CA THR A 292 13.58 -20.81 7.13
C THR A 292 13.23 -20.22 8.49
N LEU A 293 12.74 -18.99 8.52
CA LEU A 293 12.39 -18.27 9.74
C LEU A 293 10.92 -17.87 9.73
N LEU A 294 10.35 -17.74 10.92
CA LEU A 294 9.05 -17.12 11.15
C LEU A 294 9.25 -15.91 12.07
N VAL A 295 8.59 -14.80 11.77
CA VAL A 295 8.51 -13.63 12.63
C VAL A 295 7.09 -13.52 13.18
N SER A 296 6.98 -13.28 14.48
CA SER A 296 5.72 -12.97 15.13
C SER A 296 5.79 -11.61 15.78
N GLN A 297 4.71 -10.84 15.66
CA GLN A 297 4.60 -9.53 16.29
C GLN A 297 3.50 -9.50 17.34
N GLY A 298 3.83 -8.90 18.48
CA GLY A 298 2.98 -8.83 19.65
C GLY A 298 2.29 -7.49 19.87
N ALA A 299 1.13 -7.50 20.50
CA ALA A 299 0.41 -6.31 20.97
C ALA A 299 1.20 -5.46 21.98
N GLY A 300 2.21 -6.03 22.65
CA GLY A 300 3.15 -5.29 23.51
C GLY A 300 4.24 -4.56 22.71
N GLY A 301 4.22 -4.67 21.39
CA GLY A 301 5.21 -4.12 20.47
C GLY A 301 6.46 -4.98 20.33
N GLU A 302 6.56 -6.13 21.01
CA GLU A 302 7.66 -7.07 20.78
C GLU A 302 7.54 -7.76 19.41
N ALA A 303 8.68 -8.04 18.78
CA ALA A 303 8.75 -9.00 17.68
C ALA A 303 9.64 -10.17 18.10
N GLN A 304 9.28 -11.39 17.73
CA GLN A 304 10.08 -12.59 17.97
C GLN A 304 10.42 -13.28 16.66
N ILE A 305 11.65 -13.79 16.59
CA ILE A 305 12.16 -14.51 15.42
C ILE A 305 12.36 -15.96 15.83
N TRP A 306 11.83 -16.87 15.00
CA TRP A 306 11.76 -18.29 15.27
C TRP A 306 12.45 -19.08 14.16
N ASP A 307 13.24 -20.07 14.55
CA ASP A 307 13.45 -21.26 13.73
C ASP A 307 12.26 -22.18 14.00
N TRP A 308 11.28 -22.13 13.09
CA TRP A 308 10.01 -22.81 13.28
C TRP A 308 10.14 -24.33 13.09
N GLU A 309 11.10 -24.80 12.28
CA GLU A 309 11.37 -26.24 12.10
C GLU A 309 12.05 -26.83 13.33
N ALA A 310 13.00 -26.11 13.92
CA ALA A 310 13.67 -26.50 15.16
C ALA A 310 12.80 -26.24 16.40
N THR A 311 11.65 -25.58 16.24
CA THR A 311 10.77 -25.11 17.34
C THR A 311 11.51 -24.26 18.37
N GLN A 312 12.40 -23.39 17.89
CA GLN A 312 13.28 -22.59 18.74
C GLN A 312 13.07 -21.10 18.50
N GLN A 313 12.91 -20.37 19.61
CA GLN A 313 13.07 -18.92 19.60
C GLN A 313 14.55 -18.59 19.38
N ILE A 314 14.84 -17.82 18.35
CA ILE A 314 16.21 -17.34 18.06
C ILE A 314 16.48 -16.08 18.86
N THR A 315 15.59 -15.08 18.73
CA THR A 315 15.76 -13.77 19.38
C THR A 315 14.41 -13.09 19.62
N GLN A 316 14.43 -12.09 20.49
CA GLN A 316 13.30 -11.21 20.77
C GLN A 316 13.77 -9.76 20.64
N LEU A 317 13.06 -9.01 19.80
CA LEU A 317 13.20 -7.59 19.63
C LEU A 317 12.16 -6.92 20.54
N ALA A 318 12.62 -6.42 21.69
CA ALA A 318 11.75 -5.73 22.63
C ALA A 318 11.66 -4.26 22.27
N THR A 319 10.44 -3.76 22.07
CA THR A 319 10.20 -2.32 21.99
C THR A 319 9.73 -1.82 23.36
N GLY A 320 10.20 -0.67 23.81
CA GLY A 320 9.68 -0.06 25.04
C GLY A 320 8.42 0.77 24.77
N PHE A 321 7.46 0.23 24.03
CA PHE A 321 6.23 0.93 23.66
C PHE A 321 5.19 0.97 24.79
N SER A 322 4.36 2.02 24.74
CA SER A 322 3.14 2.19 25.53
C SER A 322 1.95 1.88 24.62
N LEU A 323 0.93 1.21 25.17
CA LEU A 323 -0.32 0.70 24.54
C LEU A 323 -1.18 1.73 23.77
N SER A 324 -0.67 2.93 23.49
CA SER A 324 -1.40 4.06 22.91
C SER A 324 -1.17 4.27 21.41
N ASP A 325 -0.20 3.61 20.78
CA ASP A 325 -0.01 3.66 19.32
C ASP A 325 -0.04 2.23 18.74
N PRO A 326 -1.21 1.77 18.27
CA PRO A 326 -1.37 0.48 17.65
C PRO A 326 -1.05 0.57 16.16
N LEU A 327 -0.34 -0.43 15.63
CA LEU A 327 0.06 -0.62 14.22
C LEU A 327 1.45 -0.05 13.90
N ILE A 328 2.45 -0.80 14.29
CA ILE A 328 3.76 -0.69 13.67
C ILE A 328 3.92 -1.99 12.90
N GLU A 329 4.01 -1.95 11.59
CA GLU A 329 4.33 -3.14 10.80
C GLU A 329 5.83 -3.42 10.85
N VAL A 330 6.17 -4.71 10.93
CA VAL A 330 7.50 -5.20 10.59
C VAL A 330 7.48 -5.71 9.17
N ALA A 331 8.54 -5.45 8.39
CA ALA A 331 8.67 -5.92 7.02
C ALA A 331 9.97 -6.72 6.86
N ILE A 332 9.87 -7.96 6.40
CA ILE A 332 11.05 -8.79 6.12
C ILE A 332 11.59 -8.45 4.73
N ALA A 333 12.89 -8.17 4.66
CA ALA A 333 13.53 -7.87 3.39
C ALA A 333 13.70 -9.13 2.51
N PRO A 334 13.68 -8.97 1.17
CA PRO A 334 13.84 -10.07 0.21
C PRO A 334 15.18 -10.81 0.30
N ASP A 335 16.17 -10.19 0.94
CA ASP A 335 17.50 -10.75 1.14
C ASP A 335 17.53 -11.88 2.18
N ASN A 336 16.45 -12.08 2.96
CA ASN A 336 16.38 -12.98 4.12
C ASN A 336 17.42 -12.68 5.21
N GLN A 337 17.96 -11.47 5.22
CA GLN A 337 18.98 -11.02 6.17
C GLN A 337 18.49 -9.82 6.96
N THR A 338 17.47 -9.11 6.47
CA THR A 338 17.08 -7.81 7.02
C THR A 338 15.61 -7.77 7.39
N LEU A 339 15.28 -7.03 8.45
CA LEU A 339 13.94 -6.73 8.93
C LEU A 339 13.87 -5.22 9.21
N ALA A 340 12.80 -4.54 8.78
CA ALA A 340 12.55 -3.14 9.09
C ALA A 340 11.28 -3.01 9.94
N GLY A 341 11.24 -2.03 10.84
CA GLY A 341 10.06 -1.74 11.65
C GLY A 341 10.27 -0.51 12.51
N ASP A 342 9.22 -0.01 13.17
CA ASP A 342 9.32 1.10 14.13
C ASP A 342 9.57 0.54 15.55
N PHE A 343 10.83 0.36 15.92
CA PHE A 343 11.22 -0.17 17.23
C PHE A 343 11.52 0.96 18.23
N GLN A 344 10.59 1.92 18.39
CA GLN A 344 10.69 3.24 19.07
C GLN A 344 11.26 4.36 18.19
N VAL A 345 12.11 3.96 17.25
CA VAL A 345 12.60 4.72 16.12
C VAL A 345 12.44 3.76 14.94
N GLY A 346 12.23 4.22 13.71
CA GLY A 346 12.35 3.33 12.56
C GLY A 346 13.75 2.70 12.61
N GLU A 347 13.86 1.38 12.65
CA GLU A 347 15.15 0.66 12.64
C GLU A 347 15.15 -0.41 11.56
N ILE A 348 16.36 -0.68 11.08
CA ILE A 348 16.69 -1.83 10.24
C ILE A 348 17.54 -2.75 11.11
N VAL A 349 17.11 -4.01 11.24
CA VAL A 349 17.76 -5.03 12.06
C VAL A 349 18.09 -6.25 11.22
N SER A 350 19.10 -6.99 11.66
CA SER A 350 19.47 -8.29 11.10
C SER A 350 18.42 -9.33 11.47
N LEU A 351 17.81 -9.99 10.49
CA LEU A 351 16.83 -11.05 10.68
C LEU A 351 17.42 -12.30 11.36
N PRO A 352 18.64 -12.79 11.02
CA PRO A 352 19.18 -14.00 11.63
C PRO A 352 19.49 -13.91 13.13
N ASP A 353 19.82 -12.71 13.65
CA ASP A 353 20.29 -12.56 15.03
C ASP A 353 19.70 -11.36 15.79
N GLY A 354 18.89 -10.53 15.15
CA GLY A 354 18.23 -9.38 15.74
C GLY A 354 19.15 -8.18 16.02
N THR A 355 20.37 -8.16 15.46
CA THR A 355 21.28 -7.04 15.68
C THR A 355 20.80 -5.78 14.95
N VAL A 356 20.74 -4.65 15.66
CA VAL A 356 20.38 -3.36 15.05
C VAL A 356 21.47 -2.94 14.07
N LEU A 357 21.11 -2.80 12.80
CA LEU A 357 22.02 -2.37 11.73
C LEU A 357 22.06 -0.84 11.62
N ARG A 358 20.89 -0.18 11.66
CA ARG A 358 20.77 1.30 11.54
C ARG A 358 19.39 1.84 11.90
N ASP A 359 19.34 3.12 12.30
CA ASP A 359 18.10 3.92 12.41
C ASP A 359 17.64 4.50 11.05
N ILE A 360 16.34 4.41 10.76
CA ILE A 360 15.63 5.13 9.71
C ILE A 360 15.25 6.51 10.27
N LEU A 361 16.10 7.52 10.00
CA LEU A 361 15.74 8.90 10.30
C LEU A 361 14.54 9.31 9.45
N VAL A 362 13.46 9.76 10.09
CA VAL A 362 12.25 10.31 9.43
C VAL A 362 12.23 11.84 9.57
N PRO A 363 12.80 12.60 8.61
CA PRO A 363 12.64 14.05 8.64
C PRO A 363 11.16 14.42 8.43
N ARG A 364 10.57 15.12 9.41
CA ARG A 364 9.29 15.85 9.29
C ARG A 364 8.01 15.02 9.10
N GLN A 365 7.94 13.80 9.60
CA GLN A 365 6.67 13.11 9.88
C GLN A 365 6.68 12.54 11.29
N GLY A 366 5.49 12.21 11.82
CA GLY A 366 5.36 11.45 13.06
C GLY A 366 5.96 10.04 12.92
N PRO A 367 5.79 9.16 13.92
CA PRO A 367 6.19 7.75 13.81
C PRO A 367 5.62 7.12 12.53
N ALA A 368 6.32 6.15 11.95
CA ALA A 368 5.85 5.52 10.72
C ALA A 368 4.69 4.57 11.02
N SER A 369 3.69 4.55 10.15
CA SER A 369 2.51 3.68 10.31
C SER A 369 2.61 2.39 9.51
N ALA A 370 3.46 2.35 8.48
CA ALA A 370 3.71 1.14 7.68
C ALA A 370 5.07 1.18 6.99
N TYR A 371 5.66 0.01 6.78
CA TYR A 371 6.91 -0.21 6.05
C TYR A 371 6.72 -1.35 5.06
N GLU A 372 7.35 -1.26 3.89
CA GLU A 372 7.35 -2.40 2.96
C GLU A 372 8.59 -2.45 2.08
N PHE A 373 9.24 -3.62 2.00
CA PHE A 373 10.38 -3.82 1.10
C PHE A 373 9.92 -4.19 -0.31
N LEU A 374 10.21 -3.31 -1.27
CA LEU A 374 9.86 -3.50 -2.67
C LEU A 374 10.88 -4.43 -3.37
N GLY A 375 12.13 -4.43 -2.90
CA GLY A 375 13.23 -5.23 -3.46
C GLY A 375 14.49 -5.10 -2.61
N ALA A 376 15.59 -5.75 -3.03
CA ALA A 376 16.83 -5.81 -2.26
C ALA A 376 17.49 -4.44 -1.96
N GLY A 377 17.03 -3.36 -2.59
CA GLY A 377 17.53 -1.99 -2.34
C GLY A 377 16.45 -0.93 -2.20
N TRP A 378 15.17 -1.30 -2.08
CA TRP A 378 14.06 -0.35 -2.02
C TRP A 378 13.16 -0.60 -0.81
N LEU A 379 12.85 0.47 -0.08
CA LEU A 379 11.94 0.47 1.06
C LEU A 379 10.89 1.56 0.87
N ALA A 380 9.62 1.20 0.96
CA ALA A 380 8.51 2.13 1.09
C ALA A 380 8.23 2.39 2.57
N GLN A 381 7.89 3.64 2.90
CA GLN A 381 7.53 4.04 4.26
C GLN A 381 6.33 4.98 4.22
N ALA A 382 5.26 4.62 4.92
CA ALA A 382 4.18 5.55 5.24
C ALA A 382 4.46 6.22 6.58
N GLY A 383 4.46 7.56 6.62
CA GLY A 383 4.61 8.29 7.88
C GLY A 383 3.26 8.65 8.51
N GLY A 384 3.22 8.72 9.84
CA GLY A 384 2.09 9.24 10.59
C GLY A 384 1.84 10.74 10.37
N LEU A 385 0.57 11.13 10.55
CA LEU A 385 -0.07 12.45 10.32
C LEU A 385 0.89 13.56 9.81
N ALA A 386 0.77 13.88 8.52
CA ALA A 386 1.58 14.88 7.84
C ALA A 386 1.17 16.32 8.20
N LEU A 387 2.16 17.21 8.27
CA LEU A 387 2.04 18.68 8.28
C LEU A 387 1.89 19.27 6.85
N TYR A 388 1.64 18.43 5.85
CA TYR A 388 1.38 18.78 4.45
C TYR A 388 -0.12 18.52 4.17
N PRO A 389 -0.81 19.26 3.27
CA PRO A 389 -2.26 19.11 3.11
C PRO A 389 -2.74 17.67 2.87
N ASN A 390 -1.91 16.78 2.28
CA ASN A 390 -2.20 15.35 2.11
C ASN A 390 -1.03 14.46 2.58
N PRO A 391 -1.30 13.23 3.08
CA PRO A 391 -0.28 12.22 3.39
C PRO A 391 0.46 11.74 2.13
N VAL A 392 1.69 11.23 2.32
CA VAL A 392 2.53 10.67 1.25
C VAL A 392 3.23 9.40 1.74
N VAL A 393 3.50 8.47 0.82
CA VAL A 393 4.39 7.32 1.05
C VAL A 393 5.76 7.68 0.49
N ARG A 394 6.82 7.52 1.28
CA ARG A 394 8.20 7.80 0.87
C ARG A 394 8.83 6.56 0.28
N LEU A 395 9.55 6.74 -0.82
CA LEU A 395 10.41 5.70 -1.38
C LEU A 395 11.86 5.99 -1.04
N TRP A 396 12.50 4.97 -0.50
CA TRP A 396 13.89 5.00 -0.09
C TRP A 396 14.69 3.99 -0.89
N VAL A 397 15.88 4.39 -1.31
CA VAL A 397 16.84 3.50 -1.96
C VAL A 397 18.07 3.36 -1.10
N ALA A 398 18.51 2.12 -0.92
CA ALA A 398 19.83 1.82 -0.39
C ALA A 398 20.81 1.65 -1.57
N GLN A 399 21.77 2.56 -1.68
CA GLN A 399 22.82 2.52 -2.71
C GLN A 399 24.20 2.26 -2.09
N ALA A 400 25.03 1.50 -2.80
CA ALA A 400 26.36 1.12 -2.35
C ALA A 400 27.39 2.28 -2.37
N ASP A 401 27.19 3.31 -3.21
CA ASP A 401 28.17 4.39 -3.39
C ASP A 401 27.52 5.76 -3.68
N GLY A 402 27.58 6.67 -2.69
CA GLY A 402 27.86 8.13 -2.76
C GLY A 402 27.17 9.09 -3.74
N GLU A 403 26.36 8.64 -4.69
CA GLU A 403 25.54 9.55 -5.51
C GLU A 403 24.32 9.98 -4.70
N ARG A 404 24.42 11.15 -4.07
CA ARG A 404 23.26 11.84 -3.51
C ARG A 404 22.21 11.99 -4.60
N ALA A 405 21.13 11.22 -4.51
CA ALA A 405 19.87 11.60 -5.12
C ALA A 405 19.53 13.00 -4.59
N ASN A 406 19.47 13.99 -5.47
CA ASN A 406 19.08 15.34 -5.10
C ASN A 406 17.54 15.32 -4.94
N PRO A 407 16.98 15.46 -3.72
CA PRO A 407 15.53 15.45 -3.52
C PRO A 407 14.84 16.71 -4.07
N GLN A 408 15.59 17.62 -4.71
CA GLN A 408 15.06 18.79 -5.36
C GLN A 408 14.59 18.45 -6.77
N ASN A 409 13.40 17.86 -6.86
CA ASN A 409 12.37 18.14 -7.87
C ASN A 409 11.31 17.05 -7.75
N ASP A 410 10.29 17.33 -6.93
CA ASP A 410 8.92 16.83 -7.09
C ASP A 410 8.09 17.63 -6.09
N LEU A 411 7.80 18.89 -6.44
CA LEU A 411 6.70 19.60 -5.79
C LEU A 411 5.44 18.82 -6.14
N LEU A 412 4.73 18.34 -5.11
CA LEU A 412 3.47 17.61 -5.22
C LEU A 412 2.47 18.42 -6.07
N GLY A 413 2.11 17.92 -7.25
CA GLY A 413 1.12 18.51 -8.15
C GLY A 413 1.65 19.55 -9.15
N ASN A 414 0.71 20.21 -9.83
CA ASN A 414 1.04 21.24 -10.82
C ASN A 414 1.56 22.51 -10.11
N PRO A 415 2.84 22.93 -10.33
CA PRO A 415 3.44 24.05 -9.61
C PRO A 415 2.77 25.40 -9.88
N ASP A 416 1.95 25.48 -10.92
CA ASP A 416 1.21 26.69 -11.26
C ASP A 416 -0.06 26.88 -10.41
N TYR A 417 -0.43 25.93 -9.56
CA TYR A 417 -1.66 25.96 -8.76
C TYR A 417 -1.36 25.78 -7.26
N LEU A 418 -2.14 26.43 -6.39
CA LEU A 418 -2.08 26.19 -4.95
C LEU A 418 -2.81 24.89 -4.61
N PRO A 419 -2.18 23.92 -3.93
CA PRO A 419 -2.85 22.68 -3.55
C PRO A 419 -4.02 22.93 -2.59
N ILE A 420 -5.14 22.26 -2.85
CA ILE A 420 -6.31 22.21 -1.97
C ILE A 420 -6.20 20.96 -1.09
N ALA A 421 -6.42 21.12 0.21
CA ALA A 421 -6.49 20.00 1.14
C ALA A 421 -7.80 19.24 0.91
N LEU A 422 -7.70 18.11 0.18
CA LEU A 422 -8.87 17.30 -0.14
C LEU A 422 -9.42 16.56 1.09
N ILE A 423 -8.61 16.38 2.14
CA ILE A 423 -9.03 15.71 3.39
C ILE A 423 -10.23 16.40 4.06
N ASP A 424 -10.35 17.72 3.94
CA ASP A 424 -11.47 18.48 4.49
C ASP A 424 -12.78 18.22 3.71
N ASN A 425 -12.66 17.90 2.41
CA ASN A 425 -13.79 17.56 1.54
C ASN A 425 -14.11 16.06 1.52
N TRP A 426 -13.17 15.21 1.94
CA TRP A 426 -13.30 13.75 1.97
C TRP A 426 -13.85 13.19 3.29
N ASN A 427 -13.99 14.02 4.33
CA ASN A 427 -14.58 13.59 5.60
C ASN A 427 -16.02 13.09 5.38
N TYR A 428 -16.23 11.78 5.57
CA TYR A 428 -17.54 11.13 5.58
C TYR A 428 -18.42 11.71 6.70
N PRO A 429 -19.41 12.58 6.42
CA PRO A 429 -20.43 12.86 7.40
C PRO A 429 -21.30 11.60 7.47
N MET A 430 -21.59 11.09 8.66
CA MET A 430 -22.49 9.95 8.86
C MET A 430 -23.92 10.17 8.31
N ASP A 431 -24.26 11.38 7.85
CA ASP A 431 -25.63 11.83 7.54
C ASP A 431 -25.80 12.51 6.15
N GLY A 432 -25.23 12.00 5.05
CA GLY A 432 -25.48 12.56 3.70
C GLY A 432 -24.99 11.72 2.50
N PRO A 433 -25.50 11.94 1.27
CA PRO A 433 -25.18 11.09 0.12
C PRO A 433 -23.72 11.24 -0.30
N HIS A 434 -23.01 10.13 -0.18
CA HIS A 434 -21.57 9.90 -0.34
C HIS A 434 -20.99 10.12 -1.76
N SER A 435 -21.73 10.75 -2.67
CA SER A 435 -21.52 10.65 -4.14
C SER A 435 -20.76 11.81 -4.78
N THR A 436 -20.10 12.68 -4.01
CA THR A 436 -19.56 13.94 -4.56
C THR A 436 -18.11 13.82 -5.02
N ILE A 437 -17.35 12.87 -4.50
CA ILE A 437 -15.90 12.74 -4.72
C ILE A 437 -15.53 11.56 -5.62
N PHE A 438 -16.50 10.69 -5.91
CA PHE A 438 -16.39 9.65 -6.93
C PHE A 438 -17.72 9.47 -7.68
N GLY A 439 -17.65 8.97 -8.91
CA GLY A 439 -18.81 8.87 -9.80
C GLY A 439 -18.42 8.46 -11.22
N ASP A 440 -19.41 8.19 -12.06
CA ASP A 440 -19.20 7.74 -13.45
C ASP A 440 -18.83 8.88 -14.41
N ASP A 441 -19.31 10.10 -14.14
CA ASP A 441 -18.99 11.29 -14.91
C ASP A 441 -17.89 12.15 -14.24
N PRO A 442 -16.68 12.25 -14.85
CA PRO A 442 -15.56 12.96 -14.24
C PRO A 442 -15.80 14.46 -14.06
N GLU A 443 -16.58 15.12 -14.94
CA GLU A 443 -16.88 16.55 -14.79
C GLU A 443 -17.78 16.80 -13.57
N THR A 444 -18.84 16.00 -13.41
CA THR A 444 -19.73 16.06 -12.24
C THR A 444 -18.96 15.78 -10.95
N VAL A 445 -18.08 14.77 -10.94
CA VAL A 445 -17.24 14.45 -9.78
C VAL A 445 -16.29 15.58 -9.43
N ALA A 446 -15.59 16.15 -10.42
CA ALA A 446 -14.68 17.26 -10.18
C ALA A 446 -15.41 18.48 -9.60
N MET A 447 -16.60 18.77 -10.14
CA MET A 447 -17.44 19.87 -9.67
C MET A 447 -17.91 19.69 -8.24
N LEU A 448 -18.55 18.56 -7.94
CA LEU A 448 -19.10 18.32 -6.62
C LEU A 448 -18.03 18.08 -5.55
N GLY A 449 -16.84 17.63 -5.94
CA GLY A 449 -15.74 17.31 -5.02
C GLY A 449 -14.89 18.51 -4.61
N VAL A 450 -14.87 19.59 -5.41
CA VAL A 450 -13.97 20.74 -5.20
C VAL A 450 -14.71 22.07 -5.08
N VAL A 451 -15.85 22.23 -5.74
CA VAL A 451 -16.63 23.47 -5.71
C VAL A 451 -17.70 23.43 -4.60
N PRO A 452 -17.79 24.46 -3.73
CA PRO A 452 -18.86 24.56 -2.75
C PRO A 452 -20.25 24.49 -3.39
N LEU A 453 -21.18 23.73 -2.80
CA LEU A 453 -22.54 23.53 -3.32
C LEU A 453 -23.30 24.85 -3.53
N GLU A 454 -23.05 25.88 -2.71
CA GLU A 454 -23.68 27.19 -2.87
C GLU A 454 -23.35 27.81 -4.24
N ALA A 455 -22.10 27.66 -4.69
CA ALA A 455 -21.62 28.13 -5.98
C ALA A 455 -22.20 27.34 -7.18
N LEU A 456 -22.84 26.20 -6.94
CA LEU A 456 -23.43 25.34 -7.97
C LEU A 456 -24.94 25.53 -8.16
N SER A 457 -25.58 26.43 -7.40
CA SER A 457 -27.02 26.65 -7.50
C SER A 457 -27.39 27.74 -8.51
N ASP A 458 -28.56 27.63 -9.17
CA ASP A 458 -29.03 28.57 -10.21
C ASP A 458 -29.54 29.92 -9.66
N ALA A 459 -29.13 30.32 -8.44
CA ALA A 459 -29.56 31.59 -7.88
C ALA A 459 -28.84 32.77 -8.55
N PRO A 460 -29.52 33.90 -8.80
CA PRO A 460 -28.96 35.04 -9.54
C PRO A 460 -27.79 35.77 -8.85
N GLU A 461 -27.47 35.42 -7.60
CA GLU A 461 -26.33 35.99 -6.85
C GLU A 461 -25.08 35.08 -6.88
N ASN A 462 -25.15 33.93 -7.56
CA ASN A 462 -24.07 32.93 -7.59
C ASN A 462 -23.14 33.10 -8.80
N PRO A 463 -21.88 32.62 -8.69
CA PRO A 463 -20.94 32.66 -9.80
C PRO A 463 -21.38 31.78 -10.97
N GLU A 464 -21.03 32.20 -12.19
CA GLU A 464 -21.09 31.35 -13.37
C GLU A 464 -19.96 30.32 -13.30
N VAL A 465 -20.30 29.04 -13.39
CA VAL A 465 -19.33 27.93 -13.35
C VAL A 465 -19.31 27.18 -14.67
N THR A 466 -18.11 26.96 -15.21
CA THR A 466 -17.87 26.21 -16.45
C THR A 466 -16.86 25.10 -16.20
N THR A 467 -17.05 23.96 -16.87
CA THR A 467 -16.19 22.78 -16.81
C THR A 467 -15.66 22.42 -18.19
N GLU A 468 -14.43 21.92 -18.23
CA GLU A 468 -13.84 21.33 -19.43
C GLU A 468 -12.84 20.24 -19.03
N ILE A 469 -12.94 19.07 -19.65
CA ILE A 469 -11.86 18.07 -19.62
C ILE A 469 -10.69 18.57 -20.47
N VAL A 470 -9.63 19.01 -19.80
CA VAL A 470 -8.45 19.60 -20.46
C VAL A 470 -7.39 18.56 -20.82
N GLU A 471 -7.38 17.41 -20.14
CA GLU A 471 -6.44 16.33 -20.44
C GLU A 471 -7.00 14.94 -20.07
N SER A 472 -6.63 13.96 -20.89
CA SER A 472 -6.93 12.54 -20.69
C SER A 472 -5.68 11.73 -20.97
N ARG A 473 -4.81 11.55 -19.96
CA ARG A 473 -3.61 10.71 -20.05
C ARG A 473 -3.89 9.32 -19.52
N GLY A 474 -4.04 8.34 -20.42
CA GLY A 474 -4.30 6.95 -20.05
C GLY A 474 -5.47 6.85 -19.07
N ASP A 475 -5.15 6.44 -17.85
CA ASP A 475 -6.09 6.19 -16.76
C ASP A 475 -6.37 7.41 -15.87
N ARG A 476 -5.80 8.59 -16.15
CA ARG A 476 -6.14 9.84 -15.45
C ARG A 476 -7.04 10.74 -16.28
N ARG A 477 -7.85 11.56 -15.60
CA ARG A 477 -8.62 12.65 -16.19
C ARG A 477 -8.29 13.95 -15.47
N ILE A 478 -8.21 15.03 -16.22
CA ILE A 478 -8.03 16.35 -15.65
C ILE A 478 -9.19 17.23 -16.09
N VAL A 479 -9.92 17.74 -15.10
CA VAL A 479 -11.03 18.66 -15.30
C VAL A 479 -10.58 20.04 -14.81
N GLN A 480 -10.70 21.03 -15.69
CA GLN A 480 -10.54 22.42 -15.32
C GLN A 480 -11.91 23.02 -15.05
N ILE A 481 -12.06 23.67 -13.90
CA ILE A 481 -13.28 24.35 -13.50
C ILE A 481 -12.99 25.83 -13.44
N THR A 482 -13.80 26.68 -14.07
CA THR A 482 -13.66 28.13 -13.97
C THR A 482 -14.93 28.75 -13.41
N GLN A 483 -14.78 29.45 -12.28
CA GLN A 483 -15.80 30.27 -11.65
C GLN A 483 -15.56 31.74 -12.00
N SER A 484 -16.62 32.43 -12.40
CA SER A 484 -16.58 33.85 -12.76
C SER A 484 -17.83 34.58 -12.26
N GLY A 485 -17.80 35.91 -12.25
CA GLY A 485 -18.92 36.70 -11.72
C GLY A 485 -19.09 36.57 -10.20
N LEU A 486 -17.98 36.34 -9.49
CA LEU A 486 -17.95 36.26 -8.03
C LEU A 486 -18.43 37.57 -7.40
N ALA A 487 -19.10 37.47 -6.25
CA ALA A 487 -19.56 38.63 -5.48
C ALA A 487 -18.40 39.41 -4.82
N ASP A 488 -17.21 38.80 -4.74
CA ASP A 488 -15.98 39.37 -4.21
C ASP A 488 -15.48 40.55 -5.08
N ASP A 489 -15.13 41.68 -4.45
CA ASP A 489 -14.68 42.89 -5.14
C ASP A 489 -13.16 42.93 -5.43
N SER A 490 -12.44 41.90 -5.01
CA SER A 490 -10.99 41.70 -5.15
C SER A 490 -10.67 40.59 -6.15
N VAL A 491 -11.45 39.50 -6.16
CA VAL A 491 -11.27 38.35 -7.06
C VAL A 491 -12.28 38.37 -8.21
N GLN A 492 -11.78 38.38 -9.44
CA GLN A 492 -12.59 38.34 -10.67
C GLN A 492 -13.04 36.91 -11.03
N GLY A 493 -12.21 35.91 -10.73
CA GLY A 493 -12.52 34.51 -10.99
C GLY A 493 -11.58 33.57 -10.24
N ILE A 494 -12.05 32.36 -10.04
CA ILE A 494 -11.29 31.24 -9.45
C ILE A 494 -11.26 30.13 -10.51
N ARG A 495 -10.10 29.49 -10.65
CA ARG A 495 -9.91 28.34 -11.53
C ARG A 495 -9.37 27.18 -10.74
N HIS A 496 -10.02 26.04 -10.84
CA HIS A 496 -9.55 24.79 -10.26
C HIS A 496 -8.98 23.88 -11.33
N TRP A 497 -7.90 23.19 -10.98
CA TRP A 497 -7.33 22.06 -11.70
C TRP A 497 -7.59 20.81 -10.88
N VAL A 498 -8.43 19.92 -11.37
CA VAL A 498 -8.85 18.72 -10.64
C VAL A 498 -8.37 17.49 -11.37
N GLU A 499 -7.52 16.71 -10.72
CA GLU A 499 -7.05 15.42 -11.23
C GLU A 499 -7.92 14.30 -10.68
N LEU A 500 -8.32 13.38 -11.55
CA LEU A 500 -9.10 12.20 -11.22
C LEU A 500 -8.38 10.93 -11.65
N ALA A 501 -8.53 9.89 -10.85
CA ALA A 501 -8.04 8.55 -11.12
C ALA A 501 -9.18 7.51 -11.10
N PRO A 502 -8.98 6.30 -11.64
CA PRO A 502 -10.00 5.27 -11.68
C PRO A 502 -10.33 4.74 -10.27
N TYR A 503 -11.61 4.54 -10.01
CA TYR A 503 -12.15 3.95 -8.79
C TYR A 503 -13.11 2.83 -9.18
N GLY A 504 -12.83 1.58 -8.76
CA GLY A 504 -13.70 0.44 -9.08
C GLY A 504 -14.01 0.30 -10.58
N ILE A 505 -15.29 0.10 -10.92
CA ILE A 505 -15.78 -0.13 -12.29
C ILE A 505 -16.34 1.17 -12.88
N ASN A 506 -15.70 1.71 -13.92
CA ASN A 506 -16.15 2.90 -14.65
C ASN A 506 -16.45 4.13 -13.76
N GLN A 507 -15.86 4.22 -12.57
CA GLN A 507 -15.95 5.41 -11.74
C GLN A 507 -14.59 6.10 -11.67
N TRP A 508 -14.66 7.39 -11.41
CA TRP A 508 -13.55 8.31 -11.22
C TRP A 508 -13.58 8.78 -9.78
N LYS A 509 -12.42 9.04 -9.20
CA LYS A 509 -12.26 9.68 -7.90
C LYS A 509 -11.29 10.84 -8.03
N VAL A 510 -11.60 11.98 -7.41
CA VAL A 510 -10.64 13.10 -7.29
C VAL A 510 -9.39 12.59 -6.57
N VAL A 511 -8.18 12.99 -6.97
CA VAL A 511 -6.92 12.59 -6.29
C VAL A 511 -6.03 13.77 -5.94
N TRP A 512 -6.20 14.87 -6.67
CA TRP A 512 -5.52 16.11 -6.41
C TRP A 512 -6.38 17.24 -6.93
N ALA A 513 -6.38 18.36 -6.23
CA ALA A 513 -6.96 19.59 -6.73
C ALA A 513 -6.07 20.76 -6.36
N GLY A 514 -6.02 21.74 -7.25
CA GLY A 514 -5.34 23.01 -6.99
C GLY A 514 -6.15 24.18 -7.52
N GLU A 515 -5.88 25.37 -7.01
CA GLU A 515 -6.56 26.59 -7.41
C GLU A 515 -5.62 27.72 -7.83
N GLN A 516 -6.15 28.54 -8.74
CA GLN A 516 -5.60 29.81 -9.19
C GLN A 516 -6.68 30.87 -9.08
N TYR A 517 -6.25 32.11 -8.89
CA TYR A 517 -7.10 33.28 -8.85
C TYR A 517 -6.84 34.16 -10.07
N ARG A 518 -7.81 35.01 -10.37
CA ARG A 518 -7.66 36.13 -11.28
C ARG A 518 -8.20 37.36 -10.57
N CYS A 519 -7.38 38.40 -10.40
CA CYS A 519 -7.80 39.57 -9.63
C CYS A 519 -8.59 40.57 -10.48
N GLN A 520 -9.43 41.36 -9.83
CA GLN A 520 -10.07 42.52 -10.45
C GLN A 520 -9.01 43.56 -10.85
N SER A 521 -9.31 44.39 -11.84
CA SER A 521 -8.34 45.38 -12.32
C SER A 521 -7.93 46.35 -11.20
N GLY A 522 -6.61 46.50 -11.01
CA GLY A 522 -6.02 47.30 -9.94
C GLY A 522 -5.97 46.63 -8.56
N ARG A 523 -6.34 45.35 -8.44
CA ARG A 523 -6.36 44.55 -7.19
C ARG A 523 -5.35 43.39 -7.18
N GLY A 524 -4.29 43.49 -7.98
CA GLY A 524 -3.27 42.44 -8.10
C GLY A 524 -3.00 42.05 -9.55
N HIS A 525 -2.76 40.76 -9.79
CA HIS A 525 -2.48 40.24 -11.12
C HIS A 525 -3.77 40.00 -11.93
N GLU A 526 -3.76 40.40 -13.21
CA GLU A 526 -4.92 40.25 -14.09
C GLU A 526 -4.93 38.92 -14.88
N GLY A 527 -3.82 38.16 -14.82
CA GLY A 527 -3.73 36.79 -15.30
C GLY A 527 -4.14 35.77 -14.24
N TRP A 528 -4.14 34.48 -14.59
CA TRP A 528 -4.31 33.41 -13.62
C TRP A 528 -3.01 33.18 -12.86
N GLY A 529 -3.09 33.10 -11.54
CA GLY A 529 -1.93 32.93 -10.68
C GLY A 529 -2.30 32.50 -9.27
N VAL A 530 -1.28 32.18 -8.48
CA VAL A 530 -1.40 31.67 -7.09
C VAL A 530 -1.23 32.75 -6.03
N GLU A 531 -0.92 33.98 -6.44
CA GLU A 531 -0.75 35.07 -5.50
C GLU A 531 -2.13 35.60 -5.05
N PRO A 532 -2.27 36.00 -3.78
CA PRO A 532 -3.54 36.54 -3.29
C PRO A 532 -3.84 37.91 -3.92
N CYS A 533 -5.12 38.14 -4.23
CA CYS A 533 -5.61 39.46 -4.64
C CYS A 533 -5.61 40.45 -3.46
N SER A 534 -5.37 41.73 -3.74
CA SER A 534 -5.06 42.78 -2.76
C SER A 534 -6.23 43.69 -2.35
#